data_AF-A0A2T4WL03-F1
#
_entry.id   AF-A0A2T4WL03-F1
#
_cell.length_a   1.000
_cell.length_b   1.000
_cell.length_c   1.000
_cell.angle_alpha   90.00
_cell.angle_beta   90.00
_cell.angle_gamma   90.00
#
_symmetry.space_group_name_H-M   'P 1'
#
loop_
_entity.id
_entity.type
_entity.pdbx_description
1 polymer ?
#
loop_
_entity_poly.entity_id
_entity_poly.type
_entity_poly.pdbx_seq_one_letter_code
_entity_poly.pdbx_strand_id
1 'polypeptide(L)'
;MVDFNDTKTAFILKSDAQLRKAYWLFKLVANKSLVGLGKKASSLAIKLGLPIRTVVKQTVYDQFVGGESIEECEPIINKLQEYNVFALLDFAVEGKETDADFDATKDEIVQTIKYGAKRDGIPFAVFKVTGVAAFPLLEKYSAGKAFSELESRAWTRAKNRIEEICYTAHKFGMCIMIDAEESWIQKAIDEMALEMMQRFNKEQIVVVNTLQMYRVDRFSFLKESYQLAQDKQFKLGVKLVRGAYMEKERQRAEELNYADPIHANKDGSDKSYDEGIEFVLNHYEDTLLVAGSHNEESARKLAGKMEAKGIAHNHPNVWFSQLYGMSDNLSFNLAAGGYNVVKYLPFGPVNETLPYLIRRAEENTSAGGQSTRELGLIQQEIKRRGLD
;
A
#
# COMPACT_ATOMS: atom_id res chain seq x y z
N MET A 1 -9.80 10.71 -21.93
CA MET A 1 -10.37 10.85 -20.57
C MET A 1 -11.18 9.63 -20.14
N VAL A 2 -10.77 9.01 -19.03
CA VAL A 2 -11.40 7.80 -18.45
C VAL A 2 -12.72 8.13 -17.76
N ASP A 3 -13.76 7.31 -17.99
CA ASP A 3 -15.03 7.37 -17.27
C ASP A 3 -15.03 6.43 -16.06
N PHE A 4 -15.01 7.02 -14.86
CA PHE A 4 -15.03 6.27 -13.59
C PHE A 4 -16.43 5.87 -13.13
N ASN A 5 -17.48 6.20 -13.90
CA ASN A 5 -18.86 5.79 -13.66
C ASN A 5 -19.28 4.59 -14.52
N ASP A 6 -18.42 4.06 -15.39
CA ASP A 6 -18.71 2.81 -16.10
C ASP A 6 -18.70 1.64 -15.11
N THR A 7 -19.89 1.32 -14.58
CA THR A 7 -20.06 0.27 -13.59
C THR A 7 -19.92 -1.13 -14.18
N LYS A 8 -20.18 -1.30 -15.49
CA LYS A 8 -20.03 -2.58 -16.16
C LYS A 8 -18.56 -2.99 -16.19
N THR A 9 -17.68 -2.06 -16.52
CA THR A 9 -16.22 -2.28 -16.50
C THR A 9 -15.72 -2.36 -15.06
N ALA A 10 -16.18 -1.45 -14.17
CA ALA A 10 -15.80 -1.44 -12.76
C ALA A 10 -15.97 -2.79 -12.05
N PHE A 11 -17.10 -3.47 -12.28
CA PHE A 11 -17.46 -4.69 -11.55
C PHE A 11 -17.42 -5.94 -12.43
N ILE A 12 -16.60 -5.92 -13.50
CA ILE A 12 -16.51 -7.01 -14.48
C ILE A 12 -16.11 -8.35 -13.85
N LEU A 13 -15.30 -8.33 -12.78
CA LEU A 13 -14.88 -9.53 -12.06
C LEU A 13 -15.89 -10.05 -11.03
N LYS A 14 -16.94 -9.28 -10.69
CA LYS A 14 -17.89 -9.66 -9.63
C LYS A 14 -19.08 -10.40 -10.23
N SER A 15 -19.34 -11.60 -9.74
CA SER A 15 -20.62 -12.28 -9.94
C SER A 15 -21.75 -11.56 -9.20
N ASP A 16 -23.00 -11.86 -9.55
CA ASP A 16 -24.17 -11.24 -8.90
C ASP A 16 -24.22 -11.50 -7.40
N ALA A 17 -23.79 -12.71 -6.97
CA ALA A 17 -23.68 -13.05 -5.55
C ALA A 17 -22.58 -12.24 -4.86
N GLN A 18 -21.42 -12.07 -5.49
CA GLN A 18 -20.32 -11.26 -4.96
C GLN A 18 -20.69 -9.78 -4.89
N LEU A 19 -21.43 -9.26 -5.87
CA LEU A 19 -21.91 -7.89 -5.90
C LEU A 19 -22.90 -7.62 -4.75
N ARG A 20 -23.84 -8.54 -4.50
CA ARG A 20 -24.75 -8.47 -3.33
C ARG A 20 -24.00 -8.55 -2.00
N LYS A 21 -22.98 -9.43 -1.90
CA LYS A 21 -22.12 -9.52 -0.71
C LYS A 21 -21.41 -8.18 -0.45
N ALA A 22 -20.81 -7.60 -1.49
CA ALA A 22 -20.13 -6.30 -1.42
C ALA A 22 -21.09 -5.18 -1.00
N TYR A 23 -22.30 -5.14 -1.56
CA TYR A 23 -23.33 -4.16 -1.17
C TYR A 23 -23.61 -4.17 0.34
N TRP A 24 -23.86 -5.36 0.92
CA TRP A 24 -24.12 -5.48 2.35
C TRP A 24 -22.91 -5.11 3.20
N LEU A 25 -21.71 -5.53 2.78
CA LEU A 25 -20.47 -5.18 3.46
C LEU A 25 -20.26 -3.66 3.50
N PHE A 26 -20.33 -2.97 2.37
CA PHE A 26 -20.15 -1.52 2.31
C PHE A 26 -21.26 -0.77 3.02
N LYS A 27 -22.50 -1.29 3.04
CA LYS A 27 -23.60 -0.73 3.83
C LYS A 27 -23.33 -0.82 5.35
N LEU A 28 -22.70 -1.91 5.82
CA LEU A 28 -22.28 -2.06 7.21
C LEU A 28 -21.13 -1.10 7.55
N VAL A 29 -20.12 -1.03 6.68
CA VAL A 29 -18.93 -0.17 6.88
C VAL A 29 -19.31 1.32 6.82
N ALA A 30 -20.24 1.72 5.97
CA ALA A 30 -20.72 3.10 5.92
C ALA A 30 -21.42 3.55 7.21
N ASN A 31 -21.82 2.62 8.09
CA ASN A 31 -22.46 2.94 9.36
C ASN A 31 -21.44 3.01 10.51
N LYS A 32 -21.04 4.25 10.85
CA LYS A 32 -20.06 4.53 11.91
C LYS A 32 -20.41 3.91 13.27
N SER A 33 -21.70 3.83 13.63
CA SER A 33 -22.15 3.23 14.89
C SER A 33 -21.93 1.72 14.92
N LEU A 34 -22.20 1.03 13.79
CA LEU A 34 -21.98 -0.41 13.68
C LEU A 34 -20.50 -0.78 13.70
N VAL A 35 -19.65 0.01 13.03
CA VAL A 35 -18.19 -0.21 13.06
C VAL A 35 -17.61 0.00 14.46
N GLY A 36 -18.05 1.06 15.16
CA GLY A 36 -17.62 1.32 16.55
C GLY A 36 -18.02 0.21 17.52
N LEU A 37 -19.22 -0.36 17.38
CA LEU A 37 -19.66 -1.54 18.15
C LEU A 37 -18.87 -2.79 17.77
N GLY A 38 -18.64 -2.99 16.48
CA GLY A 38 -17.81 -4.08 15.94
C GLY A 38 -16.41 -4.07 16.54
N LYS A 39 -15.72 -2.93 16.59
CA LYS A 39 -14.38 -2.79 17.20
C LYS A 39 -14.35 -3.26 18.65
N LYS A 40 -15.29 -2.78 19.46
CA LYS A 40 -15.37 -3.18 20.88
C LYS A 40 -15.62 -4.69 21.01
N ALA A 41 -16.56 -5.22 20.23
CA ALA A 41 -16.89 -6.64 20.23
C ALA A 41 -15.72 -7.52 19.75
N SER A 42 -15.05 -7.14 18.65
CA SER A 42 -13.88 -7.86 18.12
C SER A 42 -12.71 -7.82 19.08
N SER A 43 -12.40 -6.66 19.67
CA SER A 43 -11.31 -6.55 20.66
C SER A 43 -11.58 -7.39 21.91
N LEU A 44 -12.83 -7.44 22.36
CA LEU A 44 -13.25 -8.28 23.49
C LEU A 44 -13.19 -9.76 23.12
N ALA A 45 -13.66 -10.13 21.92
CA ALA A 45 -13.64 -11.50 21.44
C ALA A 45 -12.21 -12.04 21.28
N ILE A 46 -11.28 -11.23 20.77
CA ILE A 46 -9.85 -11.58 20.71
C ILE A 46 -9.28 -11.76 22.13
N LYS A 47 -9.55 -10.82 23.04
CA LYS A 47 -9.11 -10.93 24.45
C LYS A 47 -9.67 -12.15 25.17
N LEU A 48 -10.89 -12.56 24.83
CA LEU A 48 -11.57 -13.72 25.40
C LEU A 48 -11.28 -15.03 24.64
N GLY A 49 -10.46 -15.01 23.58
CA GLY A 49 -10.14 -16.20 22.78
C GLY A 49 -11.33 -16.81 22.03
N LEU A 50 -12.39 -16.04 21.77
CA LEU A 50 -13.58 -16.52 21.06
C LEU A 50 -13.27 -16.80 19.57
N PRO A 51 -13.85 -17.85 18.96
CA PRO A 51 -13.56 -18.25 17.58
C PRO A 51 -14.24 -17.34 16.55
N ILE A 52 -13.82 -16.08 16.46
CA ILE A 52 -14.32 -15.11 15.47
C ILE A 52 -13.74 -15.32 14.06
N ARG A 53 -12.77 -16.23 13.93
CA ARG A 53 -12.07 -16.54 12.66
C ARG A 53 -13.04 -16.85 11.53
N THR A 54 -14.04 -17.70 11.78
CA THR A 54 -15.01 -18.11 10.75
C THR A 54 -15.86 -16.94 10.28
N VAL A 55 -16.31 -16.08 11.20
CA VAL A 55 -17.12 -14.90 10.89
C VAL A 55 -16.31 -13.90 10.08
N VAL A 56 -15.09 -13.56 10.51
CA VAL A 56 -14.22 -12.63 9.79
C VAL A 56 -13.86 -13.16 8.41
N LYS A 57 -13.52 -14.46 8.31
CA LYS A 57 -13.18 -15.13 7.05
C LYS A 57 -14.34 -15.05 6.05
N GLN A 58 -15.55 -15.39 6.50
CA GLN A 58 -16.73 -15.42 5.63
C GLN A 58 -17.26 -14.03 5.24
N THR A 59 -16.88 -12.96 5.95
CA THR A 59 -17.48 -11.62 5.76
C THR A 59 -16.52 -10.63 5.11
N VAL A 60 -15.35 -10.39 5.70
CA VAL A 60 -14.44 -9.27 5.35
C VAL A 60 -13.18 -9.77 4.63
N TYR A 61 -12.70 -10.97 4.98
CA TYR A 61 -11.42 -11.49 4.48
C TYR A 61 -11.39 -11.62 2.95
N ASP A 62 -12.36 -12.33 2.35
CA ASP A 62 -12.39 -12.56 0.88
C ASP A 62 -12.48 -11.27 0.05
N GLN A 63 -12.92 -10.16 0.66
CA GLN A 63 -13.02 -8.89 -0.04
C GLN A 63 -11.65 -8.18 -0.12
N PHE A 64 -10.82 -8.28 0.92
CA PHE A 64 -9.62 -7.43 1.07
C PHE A 64 -8.31 -8.19 1.14
N VAL A 65 -8.33 -9.52 1.24
CA VAL A 65 -7.15 -10.40 1.31
C VAL A 65 -7.20 -11.40 0.16
N GLY A 66 -6.06 -11.66 -0.46
CA GLY A 66 -5.93 -12.58 -1.59
C GLY A 66 -5.98 -14.06 -1.18
N GLY A 67 -5.47 -14.40 0.00
CA GLY A 67 -5.43 -15.76 0.52
C GLY A 67 -4.53 -15.90 1.73
N GLU A 68 -4.47 -17.10 2.31
CA GLU A 68 -3.56 -17.41 3.43
C GLU A 68 -2.12 -17.68 2.96
N SER A 69 -1.93 -18.02 1.67
CA SER A 69 -0.61 -18.19 1.02
C SER A 69 -0.54 -17.51 -0.35
N ILE A 70 0.66 -17.44 -0.94
CA ILE A 70 0.90 -16.87 -2.27
C ILE A 70 0.13 -17.67 -3.34
N GLU A 71 0.10 -18.99 -3.23
CA GLU A 71 -0.59 -19.88 -4.18
C GLU A 71 -2.11 -19.67 -4.16
N GLU A 72 -2.69 -19.40 -2.98
CA GLU A 72 -4.11 -19.07 -2.86
C GLU A 72 -4.47 -17.75 -3.56
N CYS A 73 -3.50 -16.87 -3.80
CA CYS A 73 -3.71 -15.63 -4.53
C CYS A 73 -3.78 -15.83 -6.06
N GLU A 74 -3.28 -16.95 -6.60
CA GLU A 74 -3.13 -17.17 -8.05
C GLU A 74 -4.45 -16.98 -8.83
N PRO A 75 -5.62 -17.49 -8.38
CA PRO A 75 -6.87 -17.26 -9.08
C PRO A 75 -7.27 -15.78 -9.15
N ILE A 76 -6.90 -14.99 -8.15
CA ILE A 76 -7.15 -13.54 -8.14
C ILE A 76 -6.17 -12.84 -9.06
N ILE A 77 -4.89 -13.17 -9.00
CA ILE A 77 -3.84 -12.63 -9.87
C ILE A 77 -4.22 -12.83 -11.35
N ASN A 78 -4.59 -14.06 -11.73
CA ASN A 78 -4.98 -14.38 -13.10
C ASN A 78 -6.20 -13.56 -13.55
N LYS A 79 -7.23 -13.46 -12.71
CA LYS A 79 -8.43 -12.66 -13.00
C LYS A 79 -8.13 -11.17 -13.14
N LEU A 80 -7.24 -10.61 -12.31
CA LEU A 80 -6.83 -9.21 -12.45
C LEU A 80 -6.12 -9.02 -13.79
N GLN A 81 -5.18 -9.92 -14.11
CA GLN A 81 -4.35 -9.84 -15.31
C GLN A 81 -5.17 -9.93 -16.61
N GLU A 82 -6.24 -10.73 -16.64
CA GLU A 82 -7.19 -10.80 -17.76
C GLU A 82 -7.73 -9.42 -18.19
N TYR A 83 -7.75 -8.45 -17.28
CA TYR A 83 -8.24 -7.08 -17.53
C TYR A 83 -7.15 -6.02 -17.39
N ASN A 84 -5.88 -6.40 -17.57
CA ASN A 84 -4.70 -5.52 -17.45
C ASN A 84 -4.60 -4.80 -16.09
N VAL A 85 -5.13 -5.43 -15.05
CA VAL A 85 -4.89 -5.02 -13.66
C VAL A 85 -3.87 -5.99 -13.08
N PHE A 86 -2.84 -5.49 -12.42
CA PHE A 86 -1.74 -6.32 -11.91
C PHE A 86 -1.79 -6.43 -10.39
N ALA A 87 -1.12 -7.42 -9.83
CA ALA A 87 -1.01 -7.61 -8.39
C ALA A 87 0.30 -7.02 -7.84
N LEU A 88 0.18 -6.27 -6.75
CA LEU A 88 1.29 -5.89 -5.87
C LEU A 88 1.16 -6.77 -4.61
N LEU A 89 1.95 -7.84 -4.52
CA LEU A 89 1.84 -8.80 -3.42
C LEU A 89 2.44 -8.25 -2.13
N ASP A 90 1.65 -8.34 -1.05
CA ASP A 90 2.04 -7.94 0.30
C ASP A 90 1.89 -9.13 1.26
N PHE A 91 3.01 -9.61 1.81
CA PHE A 91 2.96 -10.56 2.92
C PHE A 91 2.62 -9.79 4.19
N ALA A 92 1.32 -9.75 4.50
CA ALA A 92 0.71 -8.82 5.45
C ALA A 92 0.90 -9.28 6.90
N VAL A 93 2.16 -9.38 7.31
CA VAL A 93 2.61 -9.79 8.64
C VAL A 93 3.32 -8.63 9.31
N GLU A 94 2.90 -8.33 10.54
CA GLU A 94 3.32 -7.14 11.28
C GLU A 94 3.62 -7.47 12.74
N GLY A 95 4.44 -6.62 13.38
CA GLY A 95 4.65 -6.67 14.83
C GLY A 95 5.41 -7.90 15.30
N LYS A 96 6.36 -8.41 14.48
CA LYS A 96 7.27 -9.46 14.91
C LYS A 96 8.28 -8.93 15.93
N GLU A 97 8.67 -9.78 16.87
CA GLU A 97 9.51 -9.36 18.00
C GLU A 97 10.82 -10.14 18.09
N THR A 98 10.92 -11.32 17.46
CA THR A 98 12.10 -12.18 17.57
C THR A 98 12.90 -12.27 16.27
N ASP A 99 14.20 -12.55 16.38
CA ASP A 99 15.05 -12.77 15.20
C ASP A 99 14.56 -13.91 14.31
N ALA A 100 14.02 -14.98 14.89
CA ALA A 100 13.46 -16.09 14.13
C ALA A 100 12.22 -15.67 13.33
N ASP A 101 11.35 -14.83 13.90
CA ASP A 101 10.19 -14.29 13.19
C ASP A 101 10.60 -13.36 12.05
N PHE A 102 11.63 -12.53 12.28
CA PHE A 102 12.18 -11.65 11.26
C PHE A 102 12.83 -12.44 10.11
N ASP A 103 13.54 -13.53 10.43
CA ASP A 103 14.14 -14.42 9.43
C ASP A 103 13.07 -15.14 8.60
N ALA A 104 12.03 -15.68 9.25
CA ALA A 104 10.90 -16.31 8.58
C ALA A 104 10.15 -15.34 7.67
N THR A 105 9.91 -14.11 8.14
CA THR A 105 9.25 -13.07 7.34
C THR A 105 10.11 -12.69 6.12
N LYS A 106 11.43 -12.55 6.30
CA LYS A 106 12.37 -12.33 5.20
C LYS A 106 12.34 -13.47 4.19
N ASP A 107 12.30 -14.72 4.64
CA ASP A 107 12.23 -15.89 3.75
C ASP A 107 10.94 -15.89 2.92
N GLU A 108 9.78 -15.58 3.51
CA GLU A 108 8.51 -15.45 2.79
C GLU A 108 8.52 -14.31 1.75
N ILE A 109 9.12 -13.16 2.09
CA ILE A 109 9.29 -12.05 1.14
C ILE A 109 10.19 -12.47 -0.04
N VAL A 110 11.28 -13.19 0.24
CA VAL A 110 12.18 -13.74 -0.79
C VAL A 110 11.45 -14.75 -1.68
N GLN A 111 10.58 -15.60 -1.14
CA GLN A 111 9.75 -16.50 -1.95
C GLN A 111 8.72 -15.73 -2.78
N THR A 112 8.11 -14.69 -2.23
CA THR A 112 7.19 -13.80 -2.94
C THR A 112 7.86 -13.16 -4.15
N ILE A 113 9.11 -12.69 -3.99
CA ILE A 113 9.90 -12.14 -5.11
C ILE A 113 10.15 -13.20 -6.18
N LYS A 114 10.61 -14.40 -5.79
CA LYS A 114 10.89 -15.49 -6.75
C LYS A 114 9.63 -15.99 -7.45
N TYR A 115 8.49 -15.93 -6.77
CA TYR A 115 7.19 -16.30 -7.31
C TYR A 115 6.69 -15.27 -8.32
N GLY A 116 6.76 -13.98 -7.94
CA GLY A 116 6.33 -12.84 -8.73
C GLY A 116 7.14 -12.67 -10.01
N ALA A 117 8.47 -12.79 -9.92
CA ALA A 117 9.39 -12.63 -11.06
C ALA A 117 9.17 -13.62 -12.22
N LYS A 118 8.37 -14.67 -12.02
CA LYS A 118 8.01 -15.65 -13.05
C LYS A 118 6.66 -15.36 -13.72
N ARG A 119 6.00 -14.25 -13.37
CA ARG A 119 4.61 -13.94 -13.74
C ARG A 119 4.45 -12.48 -14.12
N ASP A 120 4.00 -12.25 -15.35
CA ASP A 120 3.70 -10.90 -15.84
C ASP A 120 2.62 -10.19 -15.02
N GLY A 121 1.71 -10.95 -14.39
CA GLY A 121 0.65 -10.45 -13.51
C GLY A 121 1.15 -9.81 -12.20
N ILE A 122 2.45 -9.93 -11.87
CA ILE A 122 3.01 -9.52 -10.57
C ILE A 122 4.27 -8.66 -10.79
N PRO A 123 4.11 -7.40 -11.20
CA PRO A 123 5.24 -6.49 -11.45
C PRO A 123 5.95 -6.05 -10.17
N PHE A 124 5.31 -6.20 -9.01
CA PHE A 124 5.83 -5.70 -7.73
C PHE A 124 5.56 -6.63 -6.55
N ALA A 125 6.46 -6.60 -5.57
CA ALA A 125 6.16 -6.97 -4.19
C ALA A 125 6.38 -5.79 -3.26
N VAL A 126 5.94 -5.92 -2.01
CA VAL A 126 6.15 -4.95 -0.95
C VAL A 126 6.45 -5.66 0.36
N PHE A 127 7.16 -4.97 1.25
CA PHE A 127 7.30 -5.41 2.64
C PHE A 127 7.38 -4.22 3.59
N LYS A 128 7.18 -4.50 4.88
CA LYS A 128 7.35 -3.56 5.99
C LYS A 128 8.66 -3.83 6.70
N VAL A 129 9.38 -2.76 7.07
CA VAL A 129 10.66 -2.90 7.76
C VAL A 129 10.45 -3.47 9.16
N THR A 130 9.35 -3.14 9.83
CA THR A 130 8.98 -3.75 11.12
C THR A 130 8.66 -5.25 11.05
N GLY A 131 8.44 -5.80 9.85
CA GLY A 131 8.33 -7.24 9.62
C GLY A 131 9.69 -7.96 9.66
N VAL A 132 10.80 -7.25 9.53
CA VAL A 132 12.16 -7.82 9.45
C VAL A 132 13.18 -7.15 10.38
N ALA A 133 12.75 -6.16 11.17
CA ALA A 133 13.56 -5.44 12.12
C ALA A 133 12.75 -5.04 13.36
N ALA A 134 13.41 -5.08 14.52
CA ALA A 134 12.77 -4.72 15.79
C ALA A 134 12.44 -3.23 15.84
N PHE A 135 11.17 -2.93 16.15
CA PHE A 135 10.66 -1.56 16.27
C PHE A 135 11.50 -0.64 17.17
N PRO A 136 11.94 -1.08 18.39
CA PRO A 136 12.75 -0.22 19.25
C PRO A 136 14.10 0.16 18.65
N LEU A 137 14.68 -0.67 17.77
CA LEU A 137 15.93 -0.34 17.09
C LEU A 137 15.71 0.76 16.04
N LEU A 138 14.63 0.64 15.26
CA LEU A 138 14.25 1.65 14.27
C LEU A 138 13.95 3.00 14.92
N GLU A 139 13.23 3.00 16.05
CA GLU A 139 12.92 4.22 16.81
C GLU A 139 14.20 4.83 17.39
N LYS A 140 15.07 4.02 17.99
CA LYS A 140 16.32 4.49 18.59
C LYS A 140 17.28 5.05 17.55
N TYR A 141 17.39 4.42 16.38
CA TYR A 141 18.15 4.93 15.24
C TYR A 141 17.58 6.27 14.74
N SER A 142 16.26 6.32 14.53
CA SER A 142 15.58 7.51 14.04
C SER A 142 15.70 8.70 15.00
N ALA A 143 15.75 8.42 16.31
CA ALA A 143 16.02 9.41 17.35
C ALA A 143 17.50 9.83 17.48
N GLY A 144 18.40 9.27 16.66
CA GLY A 144 19.84 9.57 16.69
C GLY A 144 20.55 9.09 17.96
N LYS A 145 19.99 8.11 18.66
CA LYS A 145 20.56 7.57 19.91
C LYS A 145 21.57 6.46 19.60
N ALA A 146 22.67 6.44 20.36
CA ALA A 146 23.70 5.42 20.20
C ALA A 146 23.20 4.02 20.60
N PHE A 147 23.60 3.01 19.83
CA PHE A 147 23.36 1.60 20.15
C PHE A 147 24.39 1.08 21.15
N SER A 148 23.94 0.20 22.04
CA SER A 148 24.80 -0.74 22.74
C SER A 148 25.41 -1.74 21.76
N GLU A 149 26.40 -2.51 22.21
CA GLU A 149 27.03 -3.53 21.36
C GLU A 149 26.02 -4.59 20.87
N LEU A 150 25.13 -5.04 21.74
CA LEU A 150 24.07 -6.01 21.39
C LEU A 150 23.10 -5.44 20.35
N GLU A 151 22.66 -4.19 20.54
CA GLU A 151 21.78 -3.49 19.59
C GLU A 151 22.48 -3.25 18.25
N SER A 152 23.77 -2.95 18.23
CA SER A 152 24.55 -2.78 17.00
C SER A 152 24.63 -4.09 16.20
N ARG A 153 24.81 -5.23 16.88
CA ARG A 153 24.77 -6.55 16.24
C ARG A 153 23.37 -6.86 15.70
N ALA A 154 22.30 -6.54 16.44
CA ALA A 154 20.92 -6.73 16.00
C ALA A 154 20.57 -5.83 14.81
N TRP A 155 21.03 -4.57 14.83
CA TRP A 155 20.91 -3.64 13.72
C TRP A 155 21.58 -4.14 12.46
N THR A 156 22.79 -4.70 12.59
CA THR A 156 23.51 -5.31 11.47
C THR A 156 22.71 -6.46 10.86
N ARG A 157 22.10 -7.33 11.69
CA ARG A 157 21.22 -8.41 11.19
C ARG A 157 20.00 -7.85 10.44
N ALA A 158 19.34 -6.82 10.98
CA ALA A 158 18.22 -6.16 10.31
C ALA A 158 18.60 -5.62 8.93
N LYS A 159 19.75 -4.91 8.82
CA LYS A 159 20.26 -4.42 7.53
C LYS A 159 20.56 -5.55 6.55
N ASN A 160 21.15 -6.65 7.04
CA ASN A 160 21.45 -7.81 6.20
C ASN A 160 20.18 -8.46 5.61
N ARG A 161 19.09 -8.56 6.39
CA ARG A 161 17.79 -9.06 5.90
C ARG A 161 17.25 -8.19 4.77
N ILE A 162 17.26 -6.88 4.96
CA ILE A 162 16.76 -5.91 3.97
C ILE A 162 17.62 -5.93 2.71
N GLU A 163 18.94 -6.02 2.86
CA GLU A 163 19.86 -6.19 1.75
C GLU A 163 19.58 -7.48 0.97
N GLU A 164 19.37 -8.62 1.65
CA GLU A 164 19.08 -9.90 1.00
C GLU A 164 17.77 -9.86 0.20
N ILE A 165 16.73 -9.20 0.75
CA ILE A 165 15.46 -8.96 0.07
C ILE A 165 15.68 -8.12 -1.20
N CYS A 166 16.35 -6.96 -1.08
CA CYS A 166 16.57 -6.05 -2.20
C CYS A 166 17.51 -6.65 -3.26
N TYR A 167 18.54 -7.38 -2.84
CA TYR A 167 19.42 -8.12 -3.74
C TYR A 167 18.67 -9.21 -4.50
N THR A 168 17.77 -9.94 -3.83
CA THR A 168 16.92 -10.94 -4.49
C THR A 168 16.03 -10.27 -5.54
N ALA A 169 15.37 -9.16 -5.21
CA ALA A 169 14.56 -8.39 -6.16
C ALA A 169 15.39 -7.96 -7.39
N HIS A 170 16.60 -7.42 -7.16
CA HIS A 170 17.53 -7.05 -8.23
C HIS A 170 17.90 -8.26 -9.11
N LYS A 171 18.29 -9.37 -8.49
CA LYS A 171 18.73 -10.60 -9.18
C LYS A 171 17.62 -11.19 -10.07
N PHE A 172 16.37 -11.09 -9.63
CA PHE A 172 15.22 -11.63 -10.36
C PHE A 172 14.50 -10.59 -11.22
N GLY A 173 15.03 -9.36 -11.34
CA GLY A 173 14.45 -8.31 -12.20
C GLY A 173 13.08 -7.83 -11.76
N MET A 174 12.79 -7.88 -10.46
CA MET A 174 11.48 -7.51 -9.90
C MET A 174 11.59 -6.24 -9.07
N CYS A 175 10.56 -5.40 -9.10
CA CYS A 175 10.50 -4.23 -8.25
C CYS A 175 9.99 -4.59 -6.85
N ILE A 176 10.70 -4.14 -5.81
CA ILE A 176 10.33 -4.31 -4.40
C ILE A 176 10.08 -2.94 -3.77
N MET A 177 8.92 -2.79 -3.14
CA MET A 177 8.55 -1.58 -2.41
C MET A 177 8.82 -1.75 -0.91
N ILE A 178 9.27 -0.67 -0.28
CA ILE A 178 9.39 -0.57 1.16
C ILE A 178 8.25 0.33 1.63
N ASP A 179 7.32 -0.24 2.39
CA ASP A 179 6.17 0.50 2.92
C ASP A 179 6.63 1.51 3.99
N ALA A 180 5.94 2.65 4.03
CA ALA A 180 6.13 3.65 5.08
C ALA A 180 5.24 3.34 6.28
N GLU A 181 5.77 3.63 7.45
CA GLU A 181 5.19 3.28 8.74
C GLU A 181 5.07 4.56 9.59
N GLU A 182 5.27 4.49 10.91
CA GLU A 182 5.13 5.65 11.78
C GLU A 182 6.29 6.65 11.68
N SER A 183 5.99 7.94 11.86
CA SER A 183 6.92 9.05 11.64
C SER A 183 8.22 8.94 12.43
N TRP A 184 8.19 8.36 13.63
CA TRP A 184 9.33 8.23 14.53
C TRP A 184 10.24 7.03 14.26
N ILE A 185 9.85 6.14 13.36
CA ILE A 185 10.73 5.10 12.81
C ILE A 185 11.09 5.36 11.34
N GLN A 186 10.38 6.28 10.68
CA GLN A 186 10.49 6.48 9.24
C GLN A 186 11.89 6.94 8.78
N LYS A 187 12.66 7.66 9.61
CA LYS A 187 14.02 8.05 9.25
C LYS A 187 14.91 6.83 8.99
N ALA A 188 14.85 5.81 9.86
CA ALA A 188 15.55 4.55 9.65
C ALA A 188 15.15 3.87 8.34
N ILE A 189 13.85 3.81 8.06
CA ILE A 189 13.29 3.19 6.86
C ILE A 189 13.74 3.94 5.59
N ASP A 190 13.63 5.27 5.60
CA ASP A 190 14.01 6.13 4.49
C ASP A 190 15.50 5.99 4.14
N GLU A 191 16.38 6.03 5.14
CA GLU A 191 17.83 5.90 4.94
C GLU A 191 18.20 4.51 4.41
N MET A 192 17.59 3.44 4.93
CA MET A 192 17.79 2.09 4.38
C MET A 192 17.29 1.98 2.94
N ALA A 193 16.13 2.55 2.63
CA ALA A 193 15.58 2.53 1.27
C ALA A 193 16.50 3.27 0.29
N LEU A 194 16.98 4.47 0.65
CA LEU A 194 17.90 5.24 -0.18
C LEU A 194 19.26 4.52 -0.35
N GLU A 195 19.78 3.88 0.69
CA GLU A 195 21.00 3.06 0.60
C GLU A 195 20.80 1.91 -0.40
N MET A 196 19.67 1.20 -0.34
CA MET A 196 19.37 0.09 -1.26
C MET A 196 19.13 0.58 -2.69
N MET A 197 18.47 1.72 -2.89
CA MET A 197 18.32 2.34 -4.21
C MET A 197 19.68 2.73 -4.79
N GLN A 198 20.56 3.35 -4.00
CA GLN A 198 21.88 3.74 -4.47
C GLN A 198 22.67 2.53 -4.98
N ARG A 199 22.49 1.36 -4.34
CA ARG A 199 23.14 0.10 -4.72
C ARG A 199 22.49 -0.57 -5.93
N PHE A 200 21.16 -0.65 -5.98
CA PHE A 200 20.46 -1.52 -6.94
C PHE A 200 19.70 -0.79 -8.06
N ASN A 201 19.37 0.50 -7.92
CA ASN A 201 18.65 1.28 -8.92
C ASN A 201 19.60 1.95 -9.93
N LYS A 202 20.36 1.17 -10.68
CA LYS A 202 21.27 1.70 -11.72
C LYS A 202 20.56 1.84 -13.05
N GLU A 203 20.63 0.82 -13.89
CA GLU A 203 20.02 0.83 -15.23
C GLU A 203 18.49 0.75 -15.16
N GLN A 204 17.99 -0.01 -14.19
CA GLN A 204 16.57 -0.21 -13.89
C GLN A 204 16.26 0.17 -12.44
N ILE A 205 15.01 0.51 -12.18
CA ILE A 205 14.52 0.77 -10.82
C ILE A 205 14.13 -0.59 -10.21
N VAL A 206 14.68 -0.90 -9.04
CA VAL A 206 14.42 -2.15 -8.31
C VAL A 206 13.74 -1.85 -6.98
N VAL A 207 14.27 -0.89 -6.23
CA VAL A 207 13.79 -0.52 -4.90
C VAL A 207 12.95 0.74 -5.00
N VAL A 208 11.79 0.73 -4.36
CA VAL A 208 10.82 1.84 -4.33
C VAL A 208 10.54 2.22 -2.88
N ASN A 209 10.71 3.49 -2.52
CA ASN A 209 10.38 3.98 -1.18
C ASN A 209 8.95 4.54 -1.17
N THR A 210 8.21 4.28 -0.10
CA THR A 210 6.86 4.82 0.06
C THR A 210 6.92 6.14 0.82
N LEU A 211 6.27 7.19 0.31
CA LEU A 211 6.20 8.50 0.96
C LEU A 211 4.75 8.82 1.31
N GLN A 212 4.51 9.11 2.60
CA GLN A 212 3.20 9.46 3.13
C GLN A 212 3.00 10.99 3.06
N MET A 213 2.41 11.48 1.98
CA MET A 213 2.27 12.90 1.68
C MET A 213 1.37 13.69 2.64
N TYR A 214 0.73 13.04 3.62
CA TYR A 214 0.08 13.72 4.74
C TYR A 214 1.05 14.39 5.72
N ARG A 215 2.35 14.09 5.64
CA ARG A 215 3.39 14.62 6.50
C ARG A 215 4.00 15.86 5.89
N VAL A 216 4.23 16.87 6.73
CA VAL A 216 4.64 18.21 6.26
C VAL A 216 6.03 18.26 5.64
N ASP A 217 6.89 17.29 5.95
CA ASP A 217 8.29 17.25 5.51
C ASP A 217 8.50 16.48 4.19
N ARG A 218 7.50 15.71 3.73
CA ARG A 218 7.70 14.69 2.69
C ARG A 218 7.95 15.26 1.30
N PHE A 219 7.37 16.41 0.97
CA PHE A 219 7.66 17.06 -0.31
C PHE A 219 9.10 17.61 -0.36
N SER A 220 9.65 18.08 0.77
CA SER A 220 11.08 18.45 0.82
C SER A 220 11.97 17.21 0.67
N PHE A 221 11.67 16.16 1.45
CA PHE A 221 12.38 14.89 1.38
C PHE A 221 12.37 14.27 -0.02
N LEU A 222 11.26 14.35 -0.76
CA LEU A 222 11.17 13.90 -2.16
C LEU A 222 12.16 14.63 -3.07
N LYS A 223 12.22 15.96 -2.97
CA LYS A 223 13.15 16.77 -3.78
C LYS A 223 14.62 16.50 -3.41
N GLU A 224 14.90 16.38 -2.12
CA GLU A 224 16.24 16.04 -1.61
C GLU A 224 16.67 14.64 -2.06
N SER A 225 15.75 13.67 -2.02
CA SER A 225 15.98 12.30 -2.51
C SER A 225 16.26 12.26 -4.01
N TYR A 226 15.54 13.07 -4.80
CA TYR A 226 15.80 13.20 -6.23
C TYR A 226 17.17 13.84 -6.51
N GLN A 227 17.53 14.91 -5.80
CA GLN A 227 18.86 15.52 -5.93
C GLN A 227 19.96 14.52 -5.57
N LEU A 228 19.79 13.77 -4.48
CA LEU A 228 20.72 12.71 -4.09
C LEU A 228 20.84 11.63 -5.18
N ALA A 229 19.73 11.26 -5.81
CA ALA A 229 19.69 10.31 -6.91
C ALA A 229 20.51 10.78 -8.12
N GLN A 230 20.42 12.07 -8.46
CA GLN A 230 21.25 12.69 -9.49
C GLN A 230 22.73 12.70 -9.09
N ASP A 231 23.05 13.18 -7.89
CA ASP A 231 24.43 13.32 -7.41
C ASP A 231 25.16 11.97 -7.29
N LYS A 232 24.42 10.90 -6.94
CA LYS A 232 24.95 9.55 -6.72
C LYS A 232 24.66 8.59 -7.88
N GLN A 233 24.10 9.10 -8.98
CA GLN A 233 23.82 8.37 -10.21
C GLN A 233 23.05 7.07 -9.95
N PHE A 234 21.85 7.20 -9.38
CA PHE A 234 20.86 6.12 -9.29
C PHE A 234 19.48 6.67 -9.68
N LYS A 235 18.56 5.77 -10.05
CA LYS A 235 17.18 6.13 -10.41
C LYS A 235 16.26 6.11 -9.19
N LEU A 236 15.42 7.13 -9.04
CA LEU A 236 14.54 7.27 -7.88
C LEU A 236 13.21 6.52 -8.11
N GLY A 237 12.89 5.54 -7.26
CA GLY A 237 11.58 4.89 -7.25
C GLY A 237 10.76 5.36 -6.06
N VAL A 238 9.56 5.91 -6.29
CA VAL A 238 8.67 6.33 -5.21
C VAL A 238 7.23 5.86 -5.38
N LYS A 239 6.65 5.39 -4.26
CA LYS A 239 5.22 5.20 -4.11
C LYS A 239 4.66 6.35 -3.28
N LEU A 240 3.84 7.18 -3.88
CA LEU A 240 3.21 8.30 -3.15
C LEU A 240 1.85 7.83 -2.62
N VAL A 241 1.64 8.00 -1.32
CA VAL A 241 0.36 7.76 -0.63
C VAL A 241 0.01 8.98 0.21
N ARG A 242 -1.21 9.07 0.74
CA ARG A 242 -1.53 10.09 1.76
C ARG A 242 -0.92 9.69 3.11
N GLY A 243 -1.42 8.62 3.72
CA GLY A 243 -0.92 8.07 4.98
C GLY A 243 -1.98 7.20 5.66
N ALA A 244 -1.56 6.39 6.63
CA ALA A 244 -2.39 5.37 7.28
C ALA A 244 -2.41 5.45 8.83
N TYR A 245 -1.68 6.40 9.42
CA TYR A 245 -1.45 6.46 10.88
C TYR A 245 -1.92 7.78 11.51
N MET A 246 -2.82 8.53 10.86
CA MET A 246 -3.16 9.91 11.23
C MET A 246 -3.50 10.10 12.71
N GLU A 247 -4.40 9.28 13.23
CA GLU A 247 -4.88 9.35 14.61
C GLU A 247 -3.75 9.05 15.59
N LYS A 248 -2.90 8.07 15.27
CA LYS A 248 -1.74 7.67 16.09
C LYS A 248 -0.67 8.77 16.12
N GLU A 249 -0.42 9.42 14.98
CA GLU A 249 0.53 10.53 14.87
C GLU A 249 0.08 11.72 15.74
N ARG A 250 -1.19 12.15 15.62
CA ARG A 250 -1.72 13.27 16.40
C ARG A 250 -1.74 12.97 17.90
N GLN A 251 -2.21 11.78 18.29
CA GLN A 251 -2.24 11.37 19.69
C GLN A 251 -0.82 11.39 20.29
N ARG A 252 0.17 10.85 19.59
CA ARG A 252 1.56 10.83 20.08
C ARG A 252 2.14 12.25 20.18
N ALA A 253 1.84 13.12 19.21
CA ALA A 253 2.29 14.52 19.23
C ALA A 253 1.74 15.29 20.43
N GLU A 254 0.46 15.08 20.76
CA GLU A 254 -0.19 15.65 21.95
C GLU A 254 0.42 15.09 23.25
N GLU A 255 0.53 13.76 23.37
CA GLU A 255 1.07 13.09 24.58
C GLU A 255 2.52 13.47 24.90
N LEU A 256 3.36 13.60 23.87
CA LEU A 256 4.78 13.94 24.01
C LEU A 256 5.07 15.43 23.80
N ASN A 257 4.05 16.25 23.58
CA ASN A 257 4.13 17.70 23.42
C ASN A 257 5.16 18.17 22.36
N TYR A 258 5.10 17.58 21.16
CA TYR A 258 5.85 18.03 19.98
C TYR A 258 4.91 18.46 18.84
N ALA A 259 5.45 19.17 17.86
CA ALA A 259 4.65 19.65 16.73
C ALA A 259 4.04 18.47 15.95
N ASP A 260 2.75 18.58 15.62
CA ASP A 260 2.06 17.60 14.81
C ASP A 260 2.80 17.37 13.47
N PRO A 261 3.26 16.14 13.16
CA PRO A 261 4.07 15.89 11.99
C PRO A 261 3.25 15.88 10.68
N ILE A 262 1.92 15.94 10.77
CA ILE A 262 1.02 15.89 9.62
C ILE A 262 0.31 17.22 9.34
N HIS A 263 -0.14 17.38 8.10
CA HIS A 263 -0.92 18.56 7.68
C HIS A 263 -2.16 18.74 8.56
N ALA A 264 -2.54 20.00 8.79
CA ALA A 264 -3.66 20.35 9.66
C ALA A 264 -5.01 19.77 9.19
N ASN A 265 -5.19 19.58 7.88
CA ASN A 265 -6.43 19.09 7.29
C ASN A 265 -6.14 18.27 6.02
N LYS A 266 -7.21 17.68 5.47
CA LYS A 266 -7.16 16.85 4.26
C LYS A 266 -6.64 17.63 3.05
N ASP A 267 -7.04 18.89 2.89
CA ASP A 267 -6.65 19.71 1.74
C ASP A 267 -5.12 19.94 1.70
N GLY A 268 -4.50 20.10 2.87
CA GLY A 268 -3.03 20.15 2.98
C GLY A 268 -2.36 18.86 2.49
N SER A 269 -2.88 17.71 2.92
CA SER A 269 -2.38 16.40 2.47
C SER A 269 -2.62 16.16 0.98
N ASP A 270 -3.78 16.57 0.45
CA ASP A 270 -4.09 16.45 -0.98
C ASP A 270 -3.19 17.35 -1.82
N LYS A 271 -2.94 18.59 -1.38
CA LYS A 271 -2.02 19.51 -2.06
C LYS A 271 -0.60 18.93 -2.11
N SER A 272 -0.08 18.46 -0.98
CA SER A 272 1.25 17.83 -0.90
C SER A 272 1.34 16.59 -1.79
N TYR A 273 0.28 15.77 -1.84
CA TYR A 273 0.18 14.63 -2.76
C TYR A 273 0.23 15.07 -4.23
N ASP A 274 -0.60 16.04 -4.62
CA ASP A 274 -0.66 16.54 -6.01
C ASP A 274 0.67 17.20 -6.43
N GLU A 275 1.34 17.93 -5.54
CA GLU A 275 2.68 18.50 -5.76
C GLU A 275 3.74 17.41 -5.96
N GLY A 276 3.70 16.35 -5.14
CA GLY A 276 4.58 15.19 -5.30
C GLY A 276 4.36 14.46 -6.62
N ILE A 277 3.10 14.24 -7.01
CA ILE A 277 2.75 13.61 -8.30
C ILE A 277 3.30 14.44 -9.46
N GLU A 278 3.06 15.75 -9.48
CA GLU A 278 3.58 16.62 -10.55
C GLU A 278 5.10 16.60 -10.60
N PHE A 279 5.77 16.65 -9.45
CA PHE A 279 7.24 16.61 -9.38
C PHE A 279 7.80 15.33 -10.00
N VAL A 280 7.34 14.15 -9.56
CA VAL A 280 7.86 12.87 -10.09
C VAL A 280 7.50 12.71 -11.56
N LEU A 281 6.29 13.09 -11.96
CA LEU A 281 5.86 13.02 -13.36
C LEU A 281 6.67 13.94 -14.27
N ASN A 282 7.24 15.05 -13.78
CA ASN A 282 8.15 15.89 -14.57
C ASN A 282 9.54 15.26 -14.79
N HIS A 283 9.86 14.20 -14.05
CA HIS A 283 11.12 13.48 -14.11
C HIS A 283 10.90 11.99 -14.44
N TYR A 284 9.81 11.65 -15.13
CA TYR A 284 9.35 10.27 -15.32
C TYR A 284 10.31 9.38 -16.12
N GLU A 285 11.28 9.94 -16.85
CA GLU A 285 12.30 9.17 -17.58
C GLU A 285 13.32 8.52 -16.64
N ASP A 286 13.64 9.20 -15.53
CA ASP A 286 14.64 8.77 -14.53
C ASP A 286 14.02 8.36 -13.19
N THR A 287 12.70 8.42 -13.07
CA THR A 287 11.97 8.08 -11.85
C THR A 287 10.85 7.11 -12.12
N LEU A 288 10.46 6.32 -11.11
CA LEU A 288 9.25 5.49 -11.12
C LEU A 288 8.25 6.09 -10.14
N LEU A 289 7.04 6.34 -10.62
CA LEU A 289 5.90 6.76 -9.84
C LEU A 289 4.91 5.62 -9.66
N VAL A 290 4.61 5.28 -8.41
CA VAL A 290 3.45 4.48 -8.05
C VAL A 290 2.48 5.36 -7.26
N ALA A 291 1.40 5.80 -7.90
CA ALA A 291 0.40 6.70 -7.33
C ALA A 291 -0.64 5.90 -6.53
N GLY A 292 -0.40 5.74 -5.23
CA GLY A 292 -1.31 5.07 -4.30
C GLY A 292 -2.44 5.99 -3.84
N SER A 293 -3.63 5.82 -4.40
CA SER A 293 -4.80 6.62 -4.08
C SER A 293 -6.09 5.94 -4.54
N HIS A 294 -7.13 6.00 -3.70
CA HIS A 294 -8.49 5.69 -4.09
C HIS A 294 -9.33 6.93 -4.43
N ASN A 295 -8.78 8.14 -4.29
CA ASN A 295 -9.49 9.36 -4.64
C ASN A 295 -9.63 9.49 -6.17
N GLU A 296 -10.88 9.56 -6.65
CA GLU A 296 -11.23 9.66 -8.08
C GLU A 296 -10.61 10.90 -8.75
N GLU A 297 -10.62 12.04 -8.05
CA GLU A 297 -10.06 13.29 -8.58
C GLU A 297 -8.55 13.20 -8.75
N SER A 298 -7.83 12.61 -7.79
CA SER A 298 -6.39 12.36 -7.91
C SER A 298 -6.07 11.45 -9.11
N ALA A 299 -6.85 10.38 -9.31
CA ALA A 299 -6.67 9.51 -10.47
C ALA A 299 -6.94 10.25 -11.79
N ARG A 300 -8.00 11.06 -11.83
CA ARG A 300 -8.34 11.90 -13.00
C ARG A 300 -7.25 12.92 -13.31
N LYS A 301 -6.71 13.58 -12.29
CA LYS A 301 -5.62 14.56 -12.41
C LYS A 301 -4.36 13.92 -13.00
N LEU A 302 -3.92 12.77 -12.49
CA LEU A 302 -2.74 12.08 -13.01
C LEU A 302 -2.95 11.63 -14.47
N ALA A 303 -4.07 10.97 -14.78
CA ALA A 303 -4.40 10.55 -16.15
C ALA A 303 -4.41 11.76 -17.12
N GLY A 304 -5.07 12.85 -16.72
CA GLY A 304 -5.10 14.09 -17.52
C GLY A 304 -3.72 14.73 -17.70
N LYS A 305 -2.85 14.69 -16.69
CA LYS A 305 -1.46 15.17 -16.80
C LYS A 305 -0.62 14.31 -17.75
N MET A 306 -0.80 12.99 -17.72
CA MET A 306 -0.14 12.09 -18.67
C MET A 306 -0.58 12.39 -20.11
N GLU A 307 -1.90 12.49 -20.35
CA GLU A 307 -2.46 12.87 -21.67
C GLU A 307 -1.89 14.23 -22.13
N ALA A 308 -1.90 15.25 -21.27
CA ALA A 308 -1.42 16.60 -21.60
C ALA A 308 0.09 16.66 -21.91
N LYS A 309 0.89 15.79 -21.30
CA LYS A 309 2.34 15.70 -21.54
C LYS A 309 2.69 14.73 -22.68
N GLY A 310 1.72 14.04 -23.28
CA GLY A 310 1.96 13.02 -24.30
C GLY A 310 2.65 11.76 -23.77
N ILE A 311 2.59 11.51 -22.46
CA ILE A 311 3.13 10.30 -21.84
C ILE A 311 2.20 9.14 -22.19
N ALA A 312 2.76 8.06 -22.73
CA ALA A 312 1.99 6.86 -23.04
C ALA A 312 1.24 6.35 -21.79
N HIS A 313 -0.02 5.95 -21.94
CA HIS A 313 -0.83 5.50 -20.80
C HIS A 313 -0.17 4.31 -20.07
N ASN A 314 0.47 3.43 -20.83
CA ASN A 314 1.21 2.27 -20.35
C ASN A 314 2.72 2.55 -20.13
N HIS A 315 3.13 3.81 -19.94
CA HIS A 315 4.53 4.12 -19.67
C HIS A 315 5.04 3.33 -18.44
N PRO A 316 6.15 2.58 -18.54
CA PRO A 316 6.57 1.61 -17.51
C PRO A 316 6.90 2.25 -16.17
N ASN A 317 7.15 3.56 -16.16
CA ASN A 317 7.50 4.33 -14.97
C ASN A 317 6.32 5.02 -14.28
N VAL A 318 5.08 4.84 -14.74
CA VAL A 318 3.91 5.47 -14.11
C VAL A 318 2.83 4.43 -13.88
N TRP A 319 2.49 4.22 -12.60
CA TRP A 319 1.52 3.22 -12.16
C TRP A 319 0.48 3.85 -11.25
N PHE A 320 -0.78 3.46 -11.45
CA PHE A 320 -1.85 3.73 -10.51
C PHE A 320 -1.96 2.57 -9.53
N SER A 321 -2.14 2.86 -8.25
CA SER A 321 -2.25 1.84 -7.21
C SER A 321 -3.47 2.05 -6.32
N GLN A 322 -4.28 1.01 -6.19
CA GLN A 322 -5.38 0.92 -5.24
C GLN A 322 -5.24 -0.35 -4.39
N LEU A 323 -5.88 -0.37 -3.24
CA LEU A 323 -6.03 -1.62 -2.48
C LEU A 323 -6.98 -2.58 -3.19
N TYR A 324 -6.66 -3.88 -3.11
CA TYR A 324 -7.59 -4.94 -3.50
C TYR A 324 -8.88 -4.85 -2.67
N GLY A 325 -10.02 -5.06 -3.32
CA GLY A 325 -11.33 -4.94 -2.69
C GLY A 325 -11.91 -3.53 -2.58
N MET A 326 -11.22 -2.51 -3.11
CA MET A 326 -11.65 -1.11 -3.02
C MET A 326 -11.48 -0.38 -4.35
N SER A 327 -12.45 0.44 -4.73
CA SER A 327 -12.37 1.36 -5.88
C SER A 327 -12.02 0.63 -7.17
N ASP A 328 -12.73 -0.48 -7.41
CA ASP A 328 -12.65 -1.25 -8.65
C ASP A 328 -13.07 -0.38 -9.85
N ASN A 329 -13.96 0.59 -9.63
CA ASN A 329 -14.31 1.60 -10.62
C ASN A 329 -13.14 2.49 -11.06
N LEU A 330 -12.10 2.66 -10.25
CA LEU A 330 -10.89 3.35 -10.70
C LEU A 330 -9.99 2.38 -11.43
N SER A 331 -9.69 1.24 -10.79
CA SER A 331 -8.68 0.30 -11.31
C SER A 331 -9.05 -0.27 -12.67
N PHE A 332 -10.26 -0.79 -12.84
CA PHE A 332 -10.66 -1.42 -14.11
C PHE A 332 -10.92 -0.41 -15.21
N ASN A 333 -11.44 0.77 -14.89
CA ASN A 333 -11.64 1.82 -15.91
C ASN A 333 -10.30 2.45 -16.35
N LEU A 334 -9.33 2.62 -15.44
CA LEU A 334 -7.96 3.01 -15.80
C LEU A 334 -7.31 1.95 -16.69
N ALA A 335 -7.38 0.67 -16.31
CA ALA A 335 -6.79 -0.43 -17.07
C ALA A 335 -7.44 -0.57 -18.46
N ALA A 336 -8.76 -0.43 -18.56
CA ALA A 336 -9.48 -0.38 -19.84
C ALA A 336 -9.06 0.84 -20.70
N GLY A 337 -8.65 1.93 -20.08
CA GLY A 337 -8.04 3.09 -20.73
C GLY A 337 -6.57 2.89 -21.15
N GLY A 338 -5.99 1.72 -20.90
CA GLY A 338 -4.60 1.38 -21.23
C GLY A 338 -3.56 1.87 -20.23
N TYR A 339 -3.99 2.31 -19.04
CA TYR A 339 -3.06 2.74 -17.99
C TYR A 339 -2.50 1.54 -17.21
N ASN A 340 -1.28 1.66 -16.71
CA ASN A 340 -0.70 0.66 -15.83
C ASN A 340 -1.32 0.74 -14.43
N VAL A 341 -1.97 -0.34 -13.98
CA VAL A 341 -2.70 -0.37 -12.71
C VAL A 341 -2.30 -1.57 -11.87
N VAL A 342 -2.04 -1.36 -10.58
CA VAL A 342 -1.79 -2.42 -9.60
C VAL A 342 -2.78 -2.38 -8.45
N LYS A 343 -3.24 -3.56 -8.03
CA LYS A 343 -3.95 -3.76 -6.77
C LYS A 343 -2.97 -4.27 -5.71
N TYR A 344 -2.83 -3.51 -4.63
CA TYR A 344 -2.14 -3.98 -3.41
C TYR A 344 -2.95 -5.15 -2.85
N LEU A 345 -2.37 -6.35 -2.91
CA LEU A 345 -3.01 -7.63 -2.62
C LEU A 345 -2.33 -8.27 -1.40
N PRO A 346 -2.90 -8.05 -0.19
CA PRO A 346 -2.43 -8.66 1.04
C PRO A 346 -2.66 -10.16 1.02
N PHE A 347 -1.74 -10.93 1.58
CA PHE A 347 -1.93 -12.35 1.86
C PHE A 347 -1.19 -12.74 3.14
N GLY A 348 -1.59 -13.86 3.72
CA GLY A 348 -0.99 -14.41 4.94
C GLY A 348 -2.02 -14.96 5.91
N PRO A 349 -1.55 -15.58 7.01
CA PRO A 349 -2.43 -16.22 7.99
C PRO A 349 -3.52 -15.27 8.50
N VAL A 350 -4.75 -15.78 8.67
CA VAL A 350 -5.91 -14.94 9.08
C VAL A 350 -5.65 -14.15 10.36
N ASN A 351 -4.96 -14.75 11.34
CA ASN A 351 -4.68 -14.08 12.61
C ASN A 351 -3.67 -12.93 12.48
N GLU A 352 -2.76 -13.02 11.52
CA GLU A 352 -1.72 -12.02 11.27
C GLU A 352 -2.22 -10.88 10.38
N THR A 353 -3.17 -11.17 9.50
CA THR A 353 -3.82 -10.19 8.61
C THR A 353 -4.97 -9.42 9.28
N LEU A 354 -5.43 -9.85 10.46
CA LEU A 354 -6.56 -9.22 11.16
C LEU A 354 -6.30 -7.75 11.57
N PRO A 355 -5.14 -7.38 12.14
CA PRO A 355 -4.83 -5.96 12.43
C PRO A 355 -4.87 -5.09 11.17
N TYR A 356 -4.34 -5.61 10.05
CA TYR A 356 -4.43 -4.96 8.74
C TYR A 356 -5.89 -4.72 8.33
N LEU A 357 -6.74 -5.74 8.42
CA LEU A 357 -8.16 -5.64 8.07
C LEU A 357 -8.91 -4.62 8.93
N ILE A 358 -8.61 -4.55 10.23
CA ILE A 358 -9.22 -3.58 11.14
C ILE A 358 -8.86 -2.15 10.71
N ARG A 359 -7.58 -1.87 10.42
CA ARG A 359 -7.17 -0.54 9.94
C ARG A 359 -7.83 -0.18 8.61
N ARG A 360 -7.98 -1.15 7.69
CA ARG A 360 -8.73 -0.93 6.44
C ARG A 360 -10.19 -0.58 6.67
N ALA A 361 -10.85 -1.19 7.65
CA ALA A 361 -12.21 -0.82 8.01
C ALA A 361 -12.30 0.58 8.64
N GLU A 362 -11.31 0.97 9.45
CA GLU A 362 -11.23 2.29 10.09
C GLU A 362 -10.96 3.42 9.07
N GLU A 363 -10.01 3.24 8.16
CA GLU A 363 -9.73 4.20 7.08
C GLU A 363 -10.95 4.41 6.17
N ASN A 364 -11.70 3.34 5.89
CA ASN A 364 -12.93 3.45 5.09
C ASN A 364 -14.06 4.19 5.83
N THR A 365 -14.12 4.09 7.16
CA THR A 365 -15.12 4.83 7.96
C THR A 365 -14.75 6.29 8.18
N SER A 366 -13.46 6.61 8.27
CA SER A 366 -12.98 7.99 8.39
C SER A 366 -13.02 8.73 7.04
N ALA A 367 -12.86 8.01 5.92
CA ALA A 367 -12.91 8.55 4.56
C ALA A 367 -14.33 8.84 4.03
N GLY A 368 -15.26 9.32 4.86
CA GLY A 368 -16.74 9.31 4.71
C GLY A 368 -17.42 9.64 3.36
N GLY A 369 -16.70 10.09 2.32
CA GLY A 369 -17.21 10.15 0.94
C GLY A 369 -16.92 8.90 0.09
N GLN A 370 -15.80 8.20 0.34
CA GLN A 370 -15.30 7.09 -0.48
C GLN A 370 -16.19 5.85 -0.40
N SER A 371 -16.51 5.38 0.80
CA SER A 371 -17.36 4.19 0.97
C SER A 371 -18.80 4.44 0.52
N THR A 372 -19.32 5.66 0.70
CA THR A 372 -20.65 6.05 0.19
C THR A 372 -20.67 6.06 -1.34
N ARG A 373 -19.60 6.55 -1.98
CA ARG A 373 -19.43 6.51 -3.44
C ARG A 373 -19.37 5.09 -3.97
N GLU A 374 -18.56 4.23 -3.36
CA GLU A 374 -18.47 2.80 -3.70
C GLU A 374 -19.85 2.13 -3.60
N LEU A 375 -20.57 2.37 -2.50
CA LEU A 375 -21.93 1.85 -2.32
C LEU A 375 -22.88 2.33 -3.42
N GLY A 376 -22.81 3.60 -3.81
CA GLY A 376 -23.61 4.17 -4.90
C GLY A 376 -23.31 3.51 -6.26
N LEU A 377 -22.05 3.23 -6.56
CA LEU A 377 -21.65 2.54 -7.79
C LEU A 377 -22.11 1.08 -7.80
N ILE A 378 -22.01 0.39 -6.66
CA ILE A 378 -22.54 -0.97 -6.52
C ILE A 378 -24.06 -0.98 -6.74
N GLN A 379 -24.79 -0.02 -6.18
CA GLN A 379 -26.24 0.11 -6.40
C GLN A 379 -26.58 0.34 -7.89
N GLN A 380 -25.82 1.21 -8.56
CA GLN A 380 -25.99 1.44 -10.00
C GLN A 380 -25.77 0.15 -10.80
N GLU A 381 -24.77 -0.66 -10.44
CA GLU A 381 -24.49 -1.93 -11.11
C GLU A 381 -25.57 -2.99 -10.85
N ILE A 382 -26.06 -3.12 -9.60
CA ILE A 382 -27.16 -4.03 -9.25
C ILE A 382 -28.39 -3.69 -10.10
N LYS A 383 -28.74 -2.41 -10.19
CA LYS A 383 -29.83 -1.94 -11.05
C LYS A 383 -29.59 -2.23 -12.53
N ARG A 384 -28.37 -2.00 -13.02
CA ARG A 384 -27.98 -2.30 -14.42
C ARG A 384 -28.14 -3.79 -14.75
N ARG A 385 -27.87 -4.68 -13.79
CA ARG A 385 -28.02 -6.14 -13.94
C ARG A 385 -29.44 -6.65 -13.69
N GLY A 386 -30.38 -5.80 -13.26
CA GLY A 386 -31.74 -6.20 -12.94
C GLY A 386 -31.84 -7.08 -11.69
N LEU A 387 -30.98 -6.83 -10.69
CA LEU A 387 -30.87 -7.61 -9.47
C LEU A 387 -31.62 -7.02 -8.26
N ASP A 388 -32.29 -5.88 -8.48
CA ASP A 388 -33.03 -5.08 -7.49
C ASP A 388 -34.27 -5.79 -6.92
#